data_AF-A0A842KHH4-F1
#
_entry.id   AF-A0A842KHH4-F1
#
_cell.length_a   1.000
_cell.length_b   1.000
_cell.length_c   1.000
_cell.angle_alpha   90.00
_cell.angle_beta   90.00
_cell.angle_gamma   90.00
#
_symmetry.space_group_name_H-M   'P 1'
#
loop_
_entity.id
_entity.type
_entity.pdbx_description
1 polymer ?
#
loop_
_entity_poly.entity_id
_entity_poly.type
_entity_poly.pdbx_seq_one_letter_code
_entity_poly.pdbx_strand_id
1 'polypeptide(L)'
;MRLFKKGETKRKLSDSEKAELAKRAYELGFEVGYYKHSELGWVSERYSALESVAKDAGLLELVSENYRMGKEAGTKDRERDIKLGVSKKEQIRKKHAFEALSFIRSEEKDFIHLKSGFSPFQEKNENVMSMLQHPSVTDLPSLVEISRSLERPQMLNGFKLLIPKE
;
A
#
# COMPACT_ATOMS: atom_id res chain seq x y z
N MET A 1 34.91 -43.61 19.79
CA MET A 1 35.00 -42.22 19.28
C MET A 1 34.79 -41.27 20.45
N ARG A 2 35.74 -40.35 20.72
CA ARG A 2 35.60 -39.33 21.77
C ARG A 2 34.79 -38.16 21.22
N LEU A 3 33.55 -38.02 21.66
CA LEU A 3 32.71 -36.84 21.45
C LEU A 3 33.20 -35.75 22.41
N PHE A 4 34.11 -34.90 21.94
CA PHE A 4 34.48 -33.70 22.68
C PHE A 4 33.28 -32.75 22.69
N LYS A 5 32.51 -32.77 23.79
CA LYS A 5 31.53 -31.74 24.09
C LYS A 5 32.31 -30.49 24.47
N LYS A 6 32.55 -29.61 23.49
CA LYS A 6 33.16 -28.29 23.71
C LYS A 6 32.31 -27.59 24.78
N GLY A 7 32.86 -27.40 25.96
CA GLY A 7 32.18 -26.67 27.02
C GLY A 7 31.95 -25.25 26.53
N GLU A 8 30.69 -24.86 26.34
CA GLU A 8 30.31 -23.48 26.06
C GLU A 8 30.66 -22.66 27.31
N THR A 9 31.87 -22.09 27.31
CA THR A 9 32.23 -21.05 28.26
C THR A 9 31.37 -19.84 27.94
N LYS A 10 30.23 -19.71 28.64
CA LYS A 10 29.33 -18.56 28.52
C LYS A 10 30.17 -17.29 28.63
N ARG A 11 30.21 -16.49 27.56
CA ARG A 11 30.91 -15.21 27.60
C ARG A 11 30.12 -14.32 28.55
N LYS A 12 30.74 -13.90 29.65
CA LYS A 12 30.15 -12.87 30.51
C LYS A 12 30.28 -11.54 29.77
N LEU A 13 29.21 -11.11 29.11
CA LEU A 13 29.15 -9.77 28.51
C LEU A 13 29.10 -8.71 29.61
N SER A 14 29.79 -7.60 29.35
CA SER A 14 29.70 -6.39 30.15
C SER A 14 28.30 -5.82 30.10
N ASP A 15 27.89 -5.08 31.13
CA ASP A 15 26.53 -4.50 31.18
C ASP A 15 26.26 -3.52 30.03
N SER A 16 27.31 -2.91 29.48
CA SER A 16 27.24 -2.06 28.28
C SER A 16 26.81 -2.85 27.03
N GLU A 17 27.41 -4.02 26.80
CA GLU A 17 27.07 -4.86 25.64
C GLU A 17 25.67 -5.46 25.77
N LYS A 18 25.22 -5.76 26.98
CA LYS A 18 23.84 -6.21 27.23
C LYS A 18 22.82 -5.12 26.86
N ALA A 19 23.10 -3.87 27.26
CA ALA A 19 22.26 -2.73 26.93
C ALA A 19 22.22 -2.49 25.41
N GLU A 20 23.36 -2.61 24.73
CA GLU A 20 23.41 -2.47 23.28
C GLU A 20 22.64 -3.57 22.56
N LEU A 21 22.76 -4.82 23.02
CA LEU A 21 22.01 -5.96 22.47
C LEU A 21 20.50 -5.76 22.63
N ALA A 22 20.06 -5.31 23.81
CA ALA A 22 18.66 -5.00 24.08
C ALA A 22 18.15 -3.86 23.19
N LYS A 23 18.94 -2.79 23.03
CA LYS A 23 18.63 -1.65 22.15
C LYS A 23 18.45 -2.09 20.69
N ARG A 24 19.38 -2.89 20.16
CA ARG A 24 19.31 -3.40 18.78
C ARG A 24 18.10 -4.31 18.56
N ALA A 25 17.79 -5.17 19.53
CA ALA A 25 16.59 -6.02 19.49
C ALA A 25 15.30 -5.19 19.47
N TYR A 26 15.23 -4.16 20.32
CA TYR A 26 14.12 -3.23 20.38
C TYR A 26 13.96 -2.43 19.07
N GLU A 27 15.04 -1.88 18.53
CA GLU A 27 15.04 -1.13 17.26
C GLU A 27 14.54 -1.99 16.10
N LEU A 28 15.06 -3.23 15.98
CA LEU A 28 14.60 -4.17 14.96
C LEU A 28 13.11 -4.47 15.13
N GLY A 29 12.65 -4.72 16.36
CA GLY A 29 11.24 -4.92 16.66
C GLY A 29 10.39 -3.72 16.24
N PHE A 30 10.83 -2.51 16.60
CA PHE A 30 10.15 -1.26 16.28
C PHE A 30 9.99 -1.06 14.77
N GLU A 31 11.06 -1.22 13.99
CA GLU A 31 11.01 -1.12 12.53
C GLU A 31 10.01 -2.12 11.94
N VAL A 32 10.06 -3.38 12.37
CA VAL A 32 9.13 -4.43 11.90
C VAL A 32 7.69 -4.07 12.23
N GLY A 33 7.43 -3.58 13.45
CA GLY A 33 6.10 -3.18 13.90
C GLY A 33 5.55 -1.95 13.16
N TYR A 34 6.39 -0.94 12.98
CA TYR A 34 6.03 0.35 12.37
C TYR A 34 5.81 0.23 10.87
N TYR A 35 6.71 -0.46 10.15
CA TYR A 35 6.63 -0.60 8.70
C TYR A 35 5.87 -1.87 8.25
N LYS A 36 5.48 -2.75 9.19
CA LYS A 36 4.87 -4.06 8.91
C LYS A 36 5.70 -4.91 7.94
N HIS A 37 7.01 -4.95 8.16
CA HIS A 37 7.89 -5.82 7.39
C HIS A 37 7.50 -7.30 7.59
N SER A 38 7.66 -8.10 6.53
CA SER A 38 7.59 -9.55 6.68
C SER A 38 8.74 -10.02 7.55
N GLU A 39 8.47 -10.90 8.50
CA GLU A 39 9.49 -11.48 9.39
C GLU A 39 10.38 -12.49 8.64
N LEU A 40 10.09 -12.75 7.38
CA LEU A 40 10.85 -13.63 6.50
C LEU A 40 11.94 -12.83 5.75
N GLY A 41 13.11 -13.44 5.61
CA GLY A 41 14.25 -12.84 4.90
C GLY A 41 15.17 -12.03 5.81
N TRP A 42 15.41 -10.76 5.48
CA TRP A 42 16.41 -9.93 6.16
C TRP A 42 16.12 -9.74 7.66
N VAL A 43 14.83 -9.72 8.05
CA VAL A 43 14.42 -9.64 9.47
C VAL A 43 14.84 -10.90 10.21
N SER A 44 14.57 -12.08 9.64
CA SER A 44 14.99 -13.36 10.19
C SER A 44 16.52 -13.43 10.30
N GLU A 45 17.25 -12.98 9.27
CA GLU A 45 18.72 -12.99 9.29
C GLU A 45 19.29 -12.11 10.40
N ARG A 46 18.80 -10.86 10.53
CA ARG A 46 19.20 -9.96 11.62
C ARG A 46 18.79 -10.50 12.99
N TYR A 47 17.59 -11.05 13.10
CA TYR A 47 17.11 -11.60 14.37
C TYR A 47 17.92 -12.82 14.79
N SER A 48 18.22 -13.75 13.87
CA SER A 48 19.10 -14.90 14.13
C SER A 48 20.52 -14.47 14.51
N ALA A 49 21.04 -13.38 13.94
CA ALA A 49 22.32 -12.82 14.35
C ALA A 49 22.27 -12.33 15.81
N LEU A 50 21.23 -11.60 16.20
CA LEU A 50 21.03 -11.16 17.58
C LEU A 50 20.85 -12.35 18.54
N GLU A 51 20.10 -13.36 18.12
CA GLU A 51 19.85 -14.58 18.89
C GLU A 51 21.14 -15.37 19.12
N SER A 52 22.03 -15.47 18.12
CA SER A 52 23.33 -16.14 18.25
C SER A 52 24.21 -15.48 19.32
N VAL A 53 24.27 -14.14 19.34
CA VAL A 53 25.01 -13.37 20.35
C VAL A 53 24.35 -13.53 21.73
N ALA A 54 23.02 -13.55 21.79
CA ALA A 54 22.28 -13.75 23.03
C ALA A 54 22.45 -15.16 23.59
N LYS A 55 22.56 -16.18 22.74
CA LYS A 55 22.76 -17.58 23.13
C LYS A 55 24.11 -17.78 23.80
N ASP A 56 25.16 -17.18 23.23
CA ASP A 56 26.51 -17.19 23.81
C ASP A 56 26.57 -16.54 25.21
N ALA A 57 25.64 -15.59 25.46
CA ALA A 57 25.49 -14.83 26.69
C ALA A 57 24.54 -15.48 27.72
N GLY A 58 23.64 -16.37 27.28
CA GLY A 58 22.48 -16.81 28.06
C GLY A 58 21.41 -15.72 28.27
N LEU A 59 21.30 -14.75 27.35
CA LEU A 59 20.36 -13.61 27.42
C LEU A 59 19.25 -13.68 26.36
N LEU A 60 18.91 -14.89 25.92
CA LEU A 60 17.96 -15.12 24.83
C LEU A 60 16.58 -14.48 25.14
N GLU A 61 16.10 -14.66 26.37
CA GLU A 61 14.81 -14.16 26.85
C GLU A 61 14.75 -12.62 26.85
N LEU A 62 15.87 -11.96 27.18
CA LEU A 62 15.97 -10.51 27.13
C LEU A 62 15.80 -10.00 25.69
N VAL A 63 16.42 -10.66 24.72
CA VAL A 63 16.35 -10.27 23.30
C VAL A 63 14.95 -10.50 22.74
N SER A 64 14.32 -11.65 23.04
CA SER A 64 12.96 -11.92 22.60
C SER A 64 11.94 -10.94 23.18
N GLU A 65 12.08 -10.59 24.47
CA GLU A 65 11.17 -9.66 25.12
C GLU A 65 11.33 -8.24 24.56
N ASN A 66 12.57 -7.74 24.43
CA ASN A 66 12.84 -6.42 23.85
C ASN A 66 12.35 -6.32 22.39
N TYR A 67 12.52 -7.38 21.60
CA TYR A 67 11.99 -7.43 20.24
C TYR A 67 10.46 -7.34 20.21
N ARG A 68 9.78 -8.11 21.06
CA ARG A 68 8.31 -8.08 21.19
C ARG A 68 7.82 -6.69 21.61
N MET A 69 8.43 -6.13 22.65
CA MET A 69 8.11 -4.78 23.14
C MET A 69 8.31 -3.72 22.05
N GLY A 70 9.42 -3.79 21.32
CA GLY A 70 9.70 -2.89 20.19
C GLY A 70 8.62 -3.00 19.11
N LYS A 71 8.20 -4.21 18.76
CA LYS A 71 7.18 -4.47 17.73
C LYS A 71 5.80 -3.95 18.10
N GLU A 72 5.40 -4.09 19.36
CA GLU A 72 4.17 -3.51 19.88
C GLU A 72 4.24 -1.99 19.89
N ALA A 73 5.36 -1.40 20.33
CA ALA A 73 5.57 0.04 20.33
C ALA A 73 5.51 0.62 18.90
N GLY A 74 6.21 0.01 17.95
CA GLY A 74 6.18 0.43 16.54
C GLY A 74 4.78 0.34 15.93
N THR A 75 4.00 -0.70 16.27
CA THR A 75 2.62 -0.81 15.82
C THR A 75 1.73 0.30 16.40
N LYS A 76 1.84 0.58 17.70
CA LYS A 76 1.09 1.65 18.38
C LYS A 76 1.44 3.02 17.84
N ASP A 77 2.72 3.28 17.56
CA ASP A 77 3.20 4.54 17.01
C ASP A 77 2.67 4.77 15.60
N ARG A 78 2.71 3.73 14.76
CA ARG A 78 2.11 3.78 13.42
C ARG A 78 0.61 4.09 13.48
N GLU A 79 -0.12 3.46 14.40
CA GLU A 79 -1.56 3.73 14.59
C GLU A 79 -1.82 5.17 15.05
N ARG A 80 -1.00 5.70 15.96
CA ARG A 80 -1.06 7.12 16.36
C ARG A 80 -0.79 8.04 15.18
N ASP A 81 0.24 7.78 14.39
CA ASP A 81 0.59 8.60 13.23
C ASP A 81 -0.51 8.59 12.15
N ILE A 82 -1.10 7.41 11.89
CA ILE A 82 -2.24 7.28 10.99
C ILE A 82 -3.42 8.11 11.52
N LYS A 83 -3.74 8.00 12.81
CA LYS A 83 -4.85 8.75 13.42
C LYS A 83 -4.63 10.26 13.35
N LEU A 84 -3.40 10.74 13.58
CA LEU A 84 -3.04 12.15 13.44
C LEU A 84 -3.11 12.62 11.98
N GLY A 85 -2.62 11.80 11.04
CA GLY A 85 -2.69 12.08 9.60
C GLY A 85 -4.13 12.20 9.09
N VAL A 86 -5.03 11.32 9.55
CA VAL A 86 -6.46 11.38 9.24
C VAL A 86 -7.10 12.64 9.84
N SER A 87 -6.79 12.96 11.11
CA SER A 87 -7.32 14.16 11.80
C SER A 87 -6.96 15.47 11.07
N LYS A 88 -5.71 15.60 10.59
CA LYS A 88 -5.28 16.80 9.84
C LYS A 88 -6.03 16.94 8.51
N LYS A 89 -6.26 15.83 7.81
CA LYS A 89 -7.03 15.81 6.55
C LYS A 89 -8.51 16.15 6.77
N GLU A 90 -9.09 15.73 7.90
CA GLU A 90 -10.48 16.03 8.23
C GLU A 90 -10.69 17.51 8.63
N GLN A 91 -9.74 18.12 9.34
CA GLN A 91 -9.79 19.56 9.65
C GLN A 91 -9.72 20.43 8.39
N ILE A 92 -8.94 20.04 7.38
CA ILE A 92 -8.88 20.76 6.10
C ILE A 92 -10.23 20.68 5.37
N ARG A 93 -10.88 19.51 5.35
CA ARG A 93 -12.22 19.36 4.74
C ARG A 93 -13.29 20.21 5.46
N LYS A 94 -13.24 20.30 6.79
CA LYS A 94 -14.19 21.13 7.56
C LYS A 94 -13.97 22.63 7.34
N LYS A 95 -12.73 23.08 7.15
CA LYS A 95 -12.43 24.49 6.81
C LYS A 95 -12.95 24.87 5.42
N HIS A 96 -12.73 24.04 4.41
CA HIS A 96 -13.28 24.29 3.06
C HIS A 96 -14.82 24.25 3.01
N ALA A 97 -15.46 23.40 3.81
CA ALA A 97 -16.93 23.37 3.90
C ALA A 97 -17.51 24.63 4.58
N PHE A 98 -16.82 25.18 5.58
CA PHE A 98 -17.24 26.42 6.25
C PHE A 98 -17.05 27.66 5.35
N GLU A 99 -15.95 27.72 4.60
CA GLU A 99 -15.67 28.81 3.66
C GLU A 99 -16.65 28.83 2.48
N ALA A 100 -17.05 27.64 1.98
CA ALA A 100 -18.10 27.51 0.97
C ALA A 100 -19.49 27.95 1.46
N LEU A 101 -19.79 27.78 2.75
CA LEU A 101 -21.07 28.21 3.35
C LEU A 101 -21.10 29.72 3.67
N SER A 102 -19.95 30.35 3.92
CA SER A 102 -19.88 31.80 4.13
C SER A 102 -20.05 32.62 2.85
N PHE A 103 -19.80 32.02 1.67
CA PHE A 103 -20.03 32.68 0.38
C PHE A 103 -21.52 32.78 0.02
N ILE A 104 -22.37 31.89 0.53
CA ILE A 104 -23.81 31.84 0.20
C ILE A 104 -24.64 32.84 1.04
N ARG A 105 -24.10 33.36 2.17
CA ARG A 105 -24.90 34.13 3.13
C ARG A 105 -24.94 35.65 2.89
N SER A 106 -24.20 36.17 1.91
CA SER A 106 -24.03 37.63 1.75
C SER A 106 -24.94 38.30 0.71
N GLU A 107 -25.78 37.57 -0.02
CA GLU A 107 -26.54 38.15 -1.16
C GLU A 107 -28.06 37.92 -1.15
N GLU A 108 -28.73 37.98 0.00
CA GLU A 108 -30.21 38.00 0.01
C GLU A 108 -30.77 39.14 0.88
N LYS A 109 -30.59 40.36 0.37
CA LYS A 109 -31.58 41.43 0.48
C LYS A 109 -31.87 41.92 -0.92
N ASP A 110 -32.99 41.49 -1.50
CA ASP A 110 -34.01 42.34 -2.13
C ASP A 110 -35.08 41.50 -2.83
N PHE A 111 -36.33 41.85 -2.56
CA PHE A 111 -37.55 41.14 -2.92
C PHE A 111 -38.06 41.64 -4.28
N ILE A 112 -37.95 40.87 -5.38
CA ILE A 112 -38.74 41.12 -6.61
C ILE A 112 -39.12 39.80 -7.28
N HIS A 113 -40.42 39.66 -7.57
CA HIS A 113 -41.06 38.56 -8.32
C HIS A 113 -40.36 38.27 -9.66
N LEU A 114 -39.78 37.09 -9.84
CA LEU A 114 -39.47 36.51 -11.15
C LEU A 114 -39.94 35.05 -11.19
N LYS A 115 -40.80 34.73 -12.17
CA LYS A 115 -41.24 33.38 -12.51
C LYS A 115 -40.03 32.44 -12.57
N SER A 116 -40.04 31.35 -11.80
CA SER A 116 -39.01 30.32 -11.88
C SER A 116 -39.01 29.71 -13.30
N GLY A 117 -37.92 29.93 -14.03
CA GLY A 117 -37.65 29.30 -15.32
C GLY A 117 -37.09 27.89 -15.21
N PHE A 118 -37.23 27.24 -14.06
CA PHE A 118 -36.72 25.88 -13.84
C PHE A 118 -37.81 24.86 -14.18
N SER A 119 -37.79 24.36 -15.42
CA SER A 119 -38.44 23.09 -15.72
C SER A 119 -37.62 21.96 -15.09
N PRO A 120 -38.24 20.96 -14.44
CA PRO A 120 -37.53 19.75 -14.05
C PRO A 120 -36.87 19.14 -15.29
N PHE A 121 -35.57 18.90 -15.21
CA PHE A 121 -34.80 18.33 -16.31
C PHE A 121 -35.40 16.97 -16.67
N GLN A 122 -36.11 16.95 -17.81
CA GLN A 122 -36.72 15.76 -18.35
C GLN A 122 -35.59 14.83 -18.82
N GLU A 123 -35.63 13.65 -18.24
CA GLU A 123 -34.79 12.48 -18.44
C GLU A 123 -34.78 12.04 -19.92
N LYS A 124 -33.96 12.71 -20.74
CA LYS A 124 -33.55 12.24 -22.09
C LYS A 124 -32.15 12.76 -22.39
N ASN A 125 -31.14 12.17 -21.78
CA ASN A 125 -29.79 12.23 -22.31
C ASN A 125 -29.22 10.82 -22.36
N GLU A 126 -29.36 10.20 -23.54
CA GLU A 126 -28.70 8.95 -23.90
C GLU A 126 -27.16 9.10 -24.01
N ASN A 127 -26.58 10.25 -23.60
CA ASN A 127 -25.19 10.59 -23.90
C ASN A 127 -24.37 11.20 -22.74
N VAL A 128 -24.77 10.96 -21.48
CA VAL A 128 -23.92 11.26 -20.30
C VAL A 128 -23.29 10.00 -19.67
N MET A 129 -23.70 8.81 -20.15
CA MET A 129 -23.17 7.51 -19.71
C MET A 129 -21.88 7.09 -20.45
N SER A 130 -21.37 7.88 -21.39
CA SER A 130 -20.15 7.54 -22.14
C SER A 130 -18.85 7.76 -21.36
N MET A 131 -18.87 8.49 -20.24
CA MET A 131 -17.67 8.73 -19.43
C MET A 131 -17.37 7.62 -18.39
N LEU A 132 -18.31 6.68 -18.18
CA LEU A 132 -18.15 5.53 -17.28
C LEU A 132 -18.35 4.21 -18.05
N GLN A 133 -17.81 4.13 -19.26
CA GLN A 133 -17.82 2.90 -20.04
C GLN A 133 -16.83 1.90 -19.40
N HIS A 134 -17.35 1.03 -18.54
CA HIS A 134 -16.59 -0.11 -18.05
C HIS A 134 -16.42 -1.11 -19.21
N PRO A 135 -15.20 -1.61 -19.49
CA PRO A 135 -15.03 -2.67 -20.46
C PRO A 135 -15.81 -3.90 -19.99
N SER A 136 -16.61 -4.49 -20.88
CA SER A 136 -17.29 -5.76 -20.62
C SER A 136 -16.23 -6.84 -20.36
N VAL A 137 -16.45 -7.73 -19.40
CA VAL A 137 -15.51 -8.84 -19.08
C VAL A 137 -15.24 -9.75 -20.29
N THR A 138 -16.11 -9.69 -21.31
CA THR A 138 -15.98 -10.45 -22.56
C THR A 138 -15.41 -9.65 -23.73
N ASP A 139 -15.10 -8.35 -23.56
CA ASP A 139 -14.48 -7.56 -24.62
C ASP A 139 -13.01 -7.97 -24.75
N LEU A 140 -12.69 -8.66 -25.84
CA LEU A 140 -11.30 -8.83 -26.23
C LEU A 140 -10.71 -7.46 -26.56
N PRO A 141 -9.51 -7.12 -26.05
CA PRO A 141 -8.86 -5.87 -26.40
C PRO A 141 -8.59 -5.87 -27.90
N SER A 142 -8.70 -4.69 -28.53
CA SER A 142 -8.54 -4.48 -29.98
C SER A 142 -7.17 -4.88 -30.55
N LEU A 143 -6.26 -5.36 -29.70
CA LEU A 143 -4.90 -5.75 -30.02
C LEU A 143 -4.60 -7.22 -29.64
N VAL A 144 -5.58 -8.12 -29.83
CA VAL A 144 -5.29 -9.56 -29.95
C VAL A 144 -5.31 -9.91 -31.44
N GLU A 145 -4.34 -9.37 -32.19
CA GLU A 145 -4.03 -9.91 -33.51
C GLU A 145 -3.30 -11.24 -33.30
N ILE A 146 -3.76 -12.29 -33.97
CA ILE A 146 -3.04 -13.58 -34.02
C ILE A 146 -1.62 -13.27 -34.50
N SER A 147 -0.60 -13.73 -33.77
CA SER A 147 0.79 -13.48 -34.15
C SER A 147 1.02 -13.93 -35.60
N ARG A 148 1.70 -13.12 -36.42
CA ARG A 148 1.93 -13.42 -37.86
C ARG A 148 2.54 -14.81 -38.11
N SER A 149 3.20 -15.39 -37.11
CA SER A 149 3.73 -16.75 -37.15
C SER A 149 2.66 -17.85 -37.20
N LEU A 150 1.44 -17.56 -36.76
CA LEU A 150 0.26 -18.43 -36.82
C LEU A 150 -0.68 -18.08 -37.99
N GLU A 151 -0.47 -16.94 -38.65
CA GLU A 151 -1.25 -16.53 -39.81
C GLU A 151 -0.89 -17.39 -41.02
N ARG A 152 -1.90 -17.78 -41.82
CA ARG A 152 -1.68 -18.56 -43.04
C ARG A 152 -0.77 -17.75 -43.99
N PRO A 153 0.35 -18.33 -44.48
CA PRO A 153 1.25 -17.61 -45.37
C PRO A 153 0.49 -17.21 -46.65
N GLN A 154 0.65 -15.95 -47.06
CA GLN A 154 -0.07 -15.35 -48.19
C GLN A 154 0.12 -16.12 -49.51
N MET A 155 1.19 -16.92 -49.62
CA MET A 155 1.46 -17.79 -50.77
C MET A 155 0.41 -18.89 -50.96
N LEU A 156 -0.34 -19.24 -49.90
CA LEU A 156 -1.45 -20.21 -49.98
C LEU A 156 -2.79 -19.56 -50.34
N ASN A 157 -2.88 -18.23 -50.46
CA ASN A 157 -4.15 -17.53 -50.73
C ASN A 157 -4.56 -17.56 -52.21
N GLY A 158 -3.87 -18.35 -53.03
CA GLY A 158 -4.17 -18.51 -54.46
C GLY A 158 -3.84 -17.25 -55.26
N PHE A 159 -4.04 -17.33 -56.57
CA PHE A 159 -3.81 -16.21 -57.48
C PHE A 159 -4.99 -15.23 -57.36
N LYS A 160 -4.71 -13.96 -57.02
CA LYS A 160 -5.73 -12.90 -57.09
C LYS A 160 -6.07 -12.68 -58.55
N LEU A 161 -7.30 -13.01 -58.94
CA LEU A 161 -7.82 -12.69 -60.27
C LEU A 161 -7.90 -11.17 -60.40
N LEU A 162 -7.18 -10.61 -61.36
CA LEU A 162 -7.25 -9.19 -61.69
C LEU A 162 -8.58 -8.95 -62.39
N ILE A 163 -9.51 -8.30 -61.69
CA ILE A 163 -10.76 -7.83 -62.30
C ILE A 163 -10.45 -6.45 -62.91
N PRO A 164 -10.71 -6.23 -64.21
CA PRO A 164 -10.53 -4.92 -64.82
C PRO A 164 -11.47 -3.92 -64.16
N LYS A 165 -10.95 -2.73 -63.90
CA LYS A 165 -11.69 -1.62 -63.30
C LYS A 165 -12.55 -0.99 -64.41
N GLU A 166 -13.87 -0.97 -64.21
CA GLU A 166 -14.79 -0.15 -65.03
C GLU A 166 -14.58 1.35 -64.77
#